data_AF-A0A7X7HXB6-F1
#
_entry.id   AF-A0A7X7HXB6-F1
#
_cell.length_a   1.000
_cell.length_b   1.000
_cell.length_c   1.000
_cell.angle_alpha   90.00
_cell.angle_beta   90.00
_cell.angle_gamma   90.00
#
_symmetry.space_group_name_H-M   'P 1'
#
loop_
_entity.id
_entity.type
_entity.pdbx_description
1 polymer ?
#
loop_
_entity_poly.entity_id
_entity_poly.type
_entity_poly.pdbx_seq_one_letter_code
_entity_poly.pdbx_strand_id
1 'polypeptide(L)'
;MATDGSGSATRYDFSGLYLPVNGAEALVYPANRQSGTMLTWLRLLQYGRVLEGYDSAGQSWDGSLSSIMDGNANFTLHGRTTAGAAVEIVGVLRYADQRSTLDGAWIEPGFSGNILAQATTAPPAPVDEEDHQNGTGDNGDNGGAEALEISPGQRWFVPSGGTSGTFTASGGTAPYAWSVSNAGLGTISPTTGITVTYTTTQTMGTNTVTVRDAAGATATAIAYYQ
;
A
#
# COMPACT_ATOMS: atom_id res chain seq x y z
N MET A 1 -29.03 5.15 -31.40
CA MET A 1 -27.67 4.58 -31.46
C MET A 1 -26.90 5.24 -30.32
N ALA A 2 -27.04 4.68 -29.12
CA ALA A 2 -26.36 5.15 -27.92
C ALA A 2 -25.10 4.29 -27.77
N THR A 3 -23.94 4.92 -27.77
CA THR A 3 -22.66 4.27 -27.47
C THR A 3 -22.56 4.13 -25.97
N ASP A 4 -22.64 2.89 -25.49
CA ASP A 4 -22.29 2.51 -24.11
C ASP A 4 -20.77 2.59 -23.95
N GLY A 5 -20.30 3.71 -23.41
CA GLY A 5 -18.91 3.82 -22.96
C GLY A 5 -18.72 3.08 -21.64
N SER A 6 -18.74 1.74 -21.63
CA SER A 6 -18.16 0.94 -20.54
C SER A 6 -16.64 0.96 -20.70
N GLY A 7 -16.04 2.11 -20.37
CA GLY A 7 -14.60 2.23 -20.30
C GLY A 7 -14.14 1.61 -18.99
N SER A 8 -13.68 0.36 -19.03
CA SER A 8 -13.01 -0.28 -17.89
C SER A 8 -11.99 0.68 -17.29
N ALA A 9 -12.27 1.16 -16.07
CA ALA A 9 -11.36 2.07 -15.40
C ALA A 9 -10.01 1.36 -15.23
N THR A 10 -8.90 2.05 -15.49
CA THR A 10 -7.58 1.41 -15.40
C THR A 10 -7.02 1.55 -13.99
N ARG A 11 -6.60 0.45 -13.38
CA ARG A 11 -5.85 0.44 -12.12
C ARG A 11 -4.37 0.64 -12.41
N TYR A 12 -3.80 1.68 -11.82
CA TYR A 12 -2.38 1.99 -11.89
C TYR A 12 -1.67 1.53 -10.62
N ASP A 13 -0.51 0.89 -10.80
CA ASP A 13 0.40 0.49 -9.74
C ASP A 13 1.57 1.46 -9.66
N PHE A 14 1.77 2.02 -8.47
CA PHE A 14 2.86 2.93 -8.15
C PHE A 14 3.94 2.26 -7.29
N SER A 15 3.84 0.95 -7.08
CA SER A 15 4.86 0.16 -6.37
C SER A 15 6.15 0.10 -7.18
N GLY A 16 7.28 0.32 -6.51
CA GLY A 16 8.58 0.27 -7.17
C GLY A 16 9.71 0.85 -6.32
N LEU A 17 10.94 0.67 -6.80
CA LEU A 17 12.13 1.29 -6.22
C LEU A 17 12.35 2.64 -6.89
N TYR A 18 12.02 3.73 -6.19
CA TYR A 18 12.22 5.09 -6.68
C TYR A 18 13.67 5.50 -6.49
N LEU A 19 14.33 5.79 -7.61
CA LEU A 19 15.72 6.19 -7.71
C LEU A 19 15.82 7.67 -8.14
N PRO A 20 16.91 8.37 -7.78
CA PRO A 20 17.14 9.74 -8.23
C PRO A 20 17.20 9.81 -9.76
N VAL A 21 16.68 10.92 -10.30
CA VAL A 21 16.72 11.20 -11.73
C VAL A 21 17.89 12.13 -12.09
N ASN A 22 18.18 12.28 -13.38
CA ASN A 22 19.17 13.23 -13.91
C ASN A 22 20.60 13.10 -13.34
N GLY A 23 20.98 11.89 -12.91
CA GLY A 23 22.32 11.63 -12.35
C GLY A 23 22.54 12.20 -10.95
N ALA A 24 21.48 12.57 -10.23
CA ALA A 24 21.56 12.97 -8.83
C ALA A 24 22.00 11.79 -7.94
N GLU A 25 22.77 12.08 -6.89
CA GLU A 25 23.23 11.08 -5.93
C GLU A 25 22.23 10.84 -4.79
N ALA A 26 21.26 11.74 -4.63
CA ALA A 26 20.27 11.73 -3.56
C ALA A 26 18.86 12.04 -4.09
N LEU A 27 17.85 11.52 -3.40
CA LEU A 27 16.45 11.82 -3.65
C LEU A 27 16.07 13.23 -3.20
N VAL A 28 16.56 13.67 -2.04
CA VAL A 28 16.19 14.97 -1.45
C VAL A 28 17.16 16.04 -1.91
N TYR A 29 16.61 17.12 -2.47
CA TYR A 29 17.35 18.29 -2.94
C TYR A 29 16.95 19.55 -2.15
N PRO A 30 17.91 20.45 -1.79
CA PRO A 30 19.35 20.31 -1.98
C PRO A 30 19.95 19.14 -1.21
N ALA A 31 20.86 18.40 -1.84
CA ALA A 31 21.50 17.24 -1.24
C ALA A 31 22.28 17.61 0.03
N ASN A 32 22.44 16.65 0.95
CA ASN A 32 23.17 16.81 2.22
C ASN A 32 22.61 17.87 3.18
N ARG A 33 21.35 18.29 3.00
CA ARG A 33 20.69 19.25 3.89
C ARG A 33 19.67 18.63 4.84
N GLN A 34 19.15 17.45 4.48
CA GLN A 34 18.30 16.68 5.36
C GLN A 34 19.06 16.20 6.60
N SER A 35 18.34 15.99 7.69
CA SER A 35 18.88 15.39 8.90
C SER A 35 19.16 13.89 8.68
N GLY A 36 20.18 13.38 9.37
CA GLY A 36 20.57 11.98 9.27
C GLY A 36 21.30 11.62 7.97
N THR A 37 21.18 10.36 7.58
CA THR A 37 21.83 9.75 6.41
C THR A 37 21.14 10.17 5.12
N MET A 38 21.92 10.33 4.05
CA MET A 38 21.41 10.68 2.72
C MET A 38 20.43 9.63 2.19
N LEU A 39 19.31 10.10 1.64
CA LEU A 39 18.28 9.27 1.04
C LEU A 39 18.65 9.01 -0.42
N THR A 40 19.06 7.80 -0.76
CA THR A 40 19.52 7.43 -2.13
C THR A 40 18.49 6.62 -2.91
N TRP A 41 17.50 6.06 -2.24
CA TRP A 41 16.34 5.42 -2.84
C TRP A 41 15.17 5.35 -1.85
N LEU A 42 13.97 5.23 -2.38
CA LEU A 42 12.73 5.03 -1.63
C LEU A 42 11.92 3.94 -2.33
N ARG A 43 11.71 2.80 -1.69
CA ARG A 43 10.85 1.74 -2.22
C ARG A 43 9.43 1.99 -1.74
N LEU A 44 8.46 2.03 -2.64
CA LEU A 44 7.03 2.06 -2.30
C LEU A 44 6.37 0.74 -2.63
N LEU A 45 5.45 0.33 -1.75
CA LEU A 45 4.54 -0.79 -1.91
C LEU A 45 3.12 -0.26 -1.79
N GLN A 46 2.34 -0.40 -2.86
CA GLN A 46 0.96 0.06 -2.90
C GLN A 46 -0.01 -1.09 -2.60
N TYR A 47 -0.98 -0.78 -1.75
CA TYR A 47 -2.07 -1.67 -1.39
C TYR A 47 -3.39 -0.91 -1.45
N GLY A 48 -3.97 -0.85 -2.65
CA GLY A 48 -5.12 0.02 -2.92
C GLY A 48 -4.75 1.49 -2.72
N ARG A 49 -5.28 2.11 -1.66
CA ARG A 49 -4.96 3.48 -1.25
C ARG A 49 -3.89 3.56 -0.15
N VAL A 50 -3.41 2.46 0.40
CA VAL A 50 -2.34 2.46 1.40
C VAL A 50 -0.99 2.42 0.71
N LEU A 51 -0.03 3.19 1.23
CA LEU A 51 1.37 3.08 0.87
C LEU A 51 2.19 2.63 2.08
N GLU A 52 3.12 1.73 1.84
CA GLU A 52 4.22 1.43 2.73
C GLU A 52 5.52 1.75 2.00
N GLY A 53 6.43 2.43 2.68
CA GLY A 53 7.71 2.83 2.13
C GLY A 53 8.88 2.28 2.94
N TYR A 54 10.01 2.07 2.27
CA TYR A 54 11.29 1.78 2.90
C TYR A 54 12.37 2.62 2.24
N ASP A 55 13.29 3.15 3.02
CA ASP A 55 14.39 3.95 2.49
C ASP A 55 15.76 3.26 2.49
N SER A 56 16.72 3.93 1.87
CA SER A 56 18.13 3.51 1.80
C SER A 56 18.84 3.32 3.13
N ALA A 57 18.29 3.80 4.22
CA ALA A 57 18.79 3.57 5.58
C ALA A 57 18.02 2.46 6.32
N GLY A 58 17.03 1.84 5.68
CA GLY A 58 16.19 0.80 6.24
C GLY A 58 15.06 1.32 7.12
N GLN A 59 14.77 2.63 7.12
CA GLN A 59 13.61 3.19 7.83
C GLN A 59 12.32 2.89 7.08
N SER A 60 11.27 2.62 7.83
CA SER A 60 9.92 2.43 7.29
C SER A 60 9.15 3.75 7.24
N TRP A 61 8.24 3.81 6.27
CA TRP A 61 7.36 4.95 6.00
C TRP A 61 5.92 4.44 5.85
N ASP A 62 4.97 5.13 6.47
CA ASP A 62 3.55 4.83 6.34
C ASP A 62 2.85 5.95 5.56
N GLY A 63 1.89 5.60 4.72
CA GLY A 63 1.19 6.63 3.98
C GLY A 63 0.01 6.17 3.17
N SER A 64 -0.45 7.05 2.29
CA SER A 64 -1.66 6.83 1.51
C SER A 64 -1.63 7.53 0.16
N LEU A 65 -2.46 7.02 -0.75
CA LEU A 65 -2.81 7.63 -2.02
C LEU A 65 -4.20 8.26 -1.93
N SER A 66 -4.34 9.42 -2.56
CA SER A 66 -5.60 10.12 -2.80
C SER A 66 -5.71 10.59 -4.24
N SER A 67 -6.92 10.90 -4.69
CA SER A 67 -7.17 11.44 -6.04
C SER A 67 -6.55 10.63 -7.18
N ILE A 68 -6.64 9.29 -7.12
CA ILE A 68 -6.13 8.41 -8.17
C ILE A 68 -7.01 8.56 -9.41
N MET A 69 -6.46 9.16 -10.47
CA MET A 69 -7.16 9.44 -11.73
C MET A 69 -6.15 9.39 -12.88
N ASP A 70 -6.42 8.55 -13.89
CA ASP A 70 -5.65 8.47 -15.14
C ASP A 70 -4.13 8.39 -14.97
N GLY A 71 -3.68 7.55 -14.04
CA GLY A 71 -2.25 7.34 -13.79
C GLY A 71 -1.61 8.40 -12.90
N ASN A 72 -2.38 9.37 -12.40
CA ASN A 72 -1.91 10.35 -11.43
C ASN A 72 -2.50 10.04 -10.05
N ALA A 73 -1.69 10.13 -9.00
CA ALA A 73 -2.15 10.01 -7.62
C ALA A 73 -1.43 11.00 -6.72
N ASN A 74 -2.16 11.67 -5.84
CA ASN A 74 -1.55 12.42 -4.74
C ASN A 74 -1.15 11.43 -3.66
N PHE A 75 -0.03 11.67 -2.98
CA PHE A 75 0.41 10.81 -1.89
C PHE A 75 0.88 11.62 -0.68
N THR A 76 0.78 11.00 0.48
CA THR A 76 1.43 11.42 1.72
C THR A 76 2.18 10.23 2.30
N LEU A 77 3.39 10.42 2.81
CA LEU A 77 4.14 9.48 3.64
C LEU A 77 4.59 10.18 4.92
N HIS A 78 4.58 9.46 6.03
CA HIS A 78 5.18 9.85 7.30
C HIS A 78 6.28 8.87 7.65
N GLY A 79 7.35 9.38 8.24
CA GLY A 79 8.48 8.58 8.66
C GLY A 79 9.43 9.36 9.53
N ARG A 80 10.64 8.83 9.70
CA ARG A 80 11.72 9.49 10.45
C ARG A 80 13.05 9.34 9.76
N THR A 81 13.89 10.36 9.88
CA THR A 81 15.30 10.23 9.51
C THR A 81 16.07 9.37 10.51
N THR A 82 17.28 8.96 10.16
CA THR A 82 18.20 8.29 11.10
C THR A 82 18.69 9.19 12.23
N ALA A 83 18.51 10.52 12.14
CA ALA A 83 18.70 11.44 13.26
C ALA A 83 17.46 11.54 14.17
N GLY A 84 16.36 10.85 13.84
CA GLY A 84 15.12 10.80 14.60
C GLY A 84 14.11 11.91 14.28
N ALA A 85 14.41 12.81 13.34
CA ALA A 85 13.50 13.87 12.94
C ALA A 85 12.25 13.28 12.29
N ALA A 86 11.05 13.73 12.69
CA ALA A 86 9.81 13.36 12.02
C ALA A 86 9.75 14.04 10.66
N VAL A 87 9.37 13.28 9.64
CA VAL A 87 9.32 13.74 8.26
C VAL A 87 7.93 13.47 7.69
N GLU A 88 7.41 14.45 6.97
CA GLU A 88 6.27 14.29 6.07
C GLU A 88 6.78 14.45 4.62
N ILE A 89 6.39 13.52 3.75
CA ILE A 89 6.60 13.62 2.30
C ILE A 89 5.23 13.71 1.66
N VAL A 90 4.99 14.79 0.92
CA VAL A 90 3.74 14.98 0.15
C VAL A 90 4.07 15.24 -1.30
N GLY A 91 3.27 14.71 -2.21
CA GLY A 91 3.53 14.92 -3.63
C GLY A 91 2.57 14.19 -4.55
N VAL A 92 3.03 14.00 -5.77
CA VAL A 92 2.30 13.32 -6.84
C VAL A 92 3.13 12.16 -7.39
N LEU A 93 2.47 11.02 -7.55
CA LEU A 93 2.95 9.89 -8.35
C LEU A 93 2.29 9.95 -9.73
N ARG A 94 3.07 9.80 -10.80
CA ARG A 94 2.57 9.80 -12.18
C ARG A 94 3.10 8.61 -12.95
N TYR A 95 2.18 7.78 -13.44
CA TYR A 95 2.46 6.61 -14.25
C TYR A 95 2.56 6.98 -15.73
N ALA A 96 3.61 6.50 -16.40
CA ALA A 96 3.76 6.54 -17.85
C ALA A 96 4.58 5.31 -18.31
N ASP A 97 4.00 4.45 -19.14
CA ASP A 97 4.72 3.33 -19.79
C ASP A 97 5.57 2.49 -18.83
N GLN A 98 4.96 1.96 -17.77
CA GLN A 98 5.63 1.16 -16.72
C GLN A 98 6.72 1.93 -15.96
N ARG A 99 6.71 3.25 -16.03
CA ARG A 99 7.56 4.14 -15.25
C ARG A 99 6.70 5.09 -14.43
N SER A 100 6.85 5.01 -13.11
CA SER A 100 6.25 6.00 -12.23
C SER A 100 7.29 7.07 -11.88
N THR A 101 6.87 8.33 -11.89
CA THR A 101 7.63 9.45 -11.37
C THR A 101 7.07 9.89 -10.03
N LEU A 102 7.94 10.24 -9.09
CA LEU A 102 7.61 10.86 -7.81
C LEU A 102 8.13 12.29 -7.84
N ASP A 103 7.23 13.24 -7.64
CA ASP A 103 7.51 14.66 -7.54
C ASP A 103 6.85 15.17 -6.26
N GLY A 104 7.65 15.53 -5.26
CA GLY A 104 7.16 15.82 -3.92
C GLY A 104 8.04 16.75 -3.11
N ALA A 105 7.52 17.15 -1.96
CA ALA A 105 8.22 17.93 -0.95
C ALA A 105 8.63 17.02 0.21
N TRP A 106 9.89 17.14 0.63
CA TRP A 106 10.41 16.61 1.88
C TRP A 106 10.27 17.69 2.95
N ILE A 107 9.64 17.38 4.08
CA ILE A 107 9.38 18.35 5.15
C ILE A 107 9.82 17.77 6.49
N GLU A 108 10.82 18.38 7.11
CA GLU A 108 11.28 18.06 8.47
C GLU A 108 11.52 19.35 9.27
N PRO A 109 11.71 19.28 10.60
CA PRO A 109 12.02 20.46 11.41
C PRO A 109 13.28 21.18 10.92
N GLY A 110 13.12 22.45 10.51
CA GLY A 110 14.23 23.31 10.10
C GLY A 110 14.72 23.09 8.67
N PHE A 111 14.12 22.18 7.90
CA PHE A 111 14.48 21.96 6.51
C PHE A 111 13.29 21.47 5.66
N SER A 112 13.12 22.07 4.48
CA SER A 112 12.25 21.57 3.43
C SER A 112 13.04 21.42 2.14
N GLY A 113 12.82 20.32 1.42
CA GLY A 113 13.46 20.03 0.15
C GLY A 113 12.48 19.49 -0.87
N ASN A 114 12.97 19.23 -2.07
CA ASN A 114 12.21 18.58 -3.14
C ASN A 114 12.68 17.13 -3.29
N ILE A 115 11.78 16.25 -3.71
CA ILE A 115 12.08 14.89 -4.13
C ILE A 115 11.69 14.74 -5.58
N LEU A 116 12.65 14.31 -6.40
CA LEU A 116 12.45 13.94 -7.80
C LEU A 116 12.99 12.52 -8.00
N ALA A 117 12.11 11.59 -8.31
CA ALA A 117 12.46 10.19 -8.42
C ALA A 117 11.69 9.46 -9.51
N GLN A 118 12.21 8.31 -9.92
CA GLN A 118 11.55 7.43 -10.87
C GLN A 118 11.69 5.96 -10.45
N ALA A 119 10.63 5.18 -10.65
CA ALA A 119 10.62 3.74 -10.49
C ALA A 119 10.11 3.03 -11.74
N THR A 120 10.60 1.81 -11.98
CA THR A 120 9.90 0.85 -12.85
C THR A 120 8.73 0.26 -12.08
N THR A 121 7.59 0.10 -12.74
CA THR A 121 6.30 -0.33 -12.16
C THR A 121 5.66 -1.42 -13.01
N ALA A 122 4.66 -2.11 -12.46
CA ALA A 122 3.90 -3.09 -13.21
C ALA A 122 3.08 -2.43 -14.37
N PRO A 123 2.71 -3.18 -15.41
CA PRO A 123 1.71 -2.72 -16.38
C PRO A 123 0.39 -2.36 -15.67
N PRO A 124 -0.40 -1.41 -16.19
CA PRO A 124 -1.72 -1.12 -15.63
C PRO A 124 -2.62 -2.35 -15.81
N ALA A 125 -3.45 -2.62 -14.82
CA ALA A 125 -4.46 -3.67 -14.90
C ALA A 125 -5.83 -3.03 -15.16
N PRO A 126 -6.72 -3.66 -15.94
CA PRO A 126 -8.13 -3.31 -15.91
C PRO A 126 -8.62 -3.33 -14.46
N VAL A 127 -9.43 -2.36 -14.03
CA VAL A 127 -10.37 -2.69 -12.95
C VAL A 127 -11.34 -3.66 -13.58
N ASP A 128 -11.47 -4.83 -12.99
CA ASP A 128 -12.56 -5.73 -13.35
C ASP A 128 -13.85 -4.93 -13.10
N GLU A 129 -14.51 -4.50 -14.18
CA GLU A 129 -15.89 -4.02 -14.09
C GLU A 129 -16.69 -5.23 -13.63
N GLU A 130 -17.27 -5.18 -12.44
CA GLU A 130 -18.24 -6.17 -12.01
C GLU A 130 -19.33 -6.29 -13.09
N ASP A 131 -19.39 -7.49 -13.67
CA ASP A 131 -20.46 -8.11 -14.45
C ASP A 131 -21.73 -7.24 -14.62
N HIS A 132 -21.80 -6.47 -15.71
CA HIS A 132 -23.08 -5.96 -16.20
C HIS A 132 -23.89 -7.14 -16.78
N GLN A 133 -24.55 -7.89 -15.90
CA GLN A 133 -25.52 -8.91 -16.27
C GLN A 133 -26.68 -8.29 -17.06
N ASN A 134 -26.70 -8.58 -18.37
CA ASN A 134 -27.88 -8.43 -19.21
C ASN A 134 -28.95 -9.44 -18.74
N GLY A 135 -29.99 -8.94 -18.09
CA GLY A 135 -31.05 -9.75 -17.52
C GLY A 135 -31.98 -10.39 -18.57
N THR A 136 -32.30 -11.66 -18.34
CA THR A 136 -33.66 -12.19 -18.53
C THR A 136 -33.99 -13.05 -17.32
N GLY A 137 -34.99 -12.61 -16.56
CA GLY A 137 -35.23 -13.03 -15.19
C GLY A 137 -35.88 -14.38 -14.98
N ASP A 138 -35.76 -14.87 -13.75
CA ASP A 138 -36.88 -15.36 -12.95
C ASP A 138 -36.53 -15.22 -11.45
N ASN A 139 -37.56 -15.01 -10.65
CA ASN A 139 -37.59 -14.56 -9.26
C ASN A 139 -36.79 -15.43 -8.27
N GLY A 140 -35.93 -14.78 -7.47
CA GLY A 140 -35.32 -15.40 -6.29
C GLY A 140 -34.30 -14.48 -5.65
N ASP A 141 -34.77 -13.65 -4.73
CA ASP A 141 -33.96 -12.84 -3.81
C ASP A 141 -32.79 -13.65 -3.19
N ASN A 142 -31.56 -13.20 -3.46
CA ASN A 142 -30.40 -13.40 -2.60
C ASN A 142 -29.36 -12.37 -3.00
N GLY A 143 -29.33 -11.24 -2.28
CA GLY A 143 -28.27 -10.23 -2.39
C GLY A 143 -26.90 -10.89 -2.32
N GLY A 144 -26.20 -10.91 -3.44
CA GLY A 144 -24.84 -11.45 -3.54
C GLY A 144 -23.92 -10.61 -2.66
N ALA A 145 -23.48 -11.16 -1.54
CA ALA A 145 -22.38 -10.56 -0.80
C ALA A 145 -21.16 -10.50 -1.73
N GLU A 146 -20.57 -9.31 -1.88
CA GLU A 146 -19.27 -9.14 -2.56
C GLU A 146 -18.26 -10.16 -2.01
N ALA A 147 -17.31 -10.64 -2.82
CA ALA A 147 -16.33 -11.62 -2.35
C ALA A 147 -15.54 -11.08 -1.15
N LEU A 148 -15.32 -11.90 -0.13
CA LEU A 148 -14.51 -11.52 1.03
C LEU A 148 -13.04 -11.39 0.63
N GLU A 149 -12.42 -10.25 0.95
CA GLU A 149 -11.01 -9.95 0.63
C GLU A 149 -10.24 -9.38 1.84
N ILE A 150 -8.90 -9.41 1.79
CA ILE A 150 -8.00 -8.73 2.74
C ILE A 150 -7.09 -7.76 1.98
N SER A 151 -7.00 -6.52 2.46
CA SER A 151 -6.01 -5.52 2.02
C SER A 151 -5.14 -5.04 3.20
N PRO A 152 -3.81 -5.06 3.09
CA PRO A 152 -3.04 -5.59 1.96
C PRO A 152 -3.09 -7.13 1.89
N GLY A 153 -2.95 -7.72 0.69
CA GLY A 153 -2.83 -9.18 0.55
C GLY A 153 -1.48 -9.74 1.03
N GLN A 154 -0.49 -8.87 1.22
CA GLN A 154 0.82 -9.22 1.76
C GLN A 154 1.48 -8.01 2.42
N ARG A 155 2.30 -8.22 3.45
CA ARG A 155 3.06 -7.20 4.16
C ARG A 155 4.45 -7.72 4.55
N TRP A 156 5.46 -6.87 4.46
CA TRP A 156 6.83 -7.20 4.88
C TRP A 156 7.21 -6.46 6.16
N PHE A 157 7.98 -7.11 7.01
CA PHE A 157 8.56 -6.57 8.23
C PHE A 157 10.04 -6.93 8.25
N VAL A 158 10.86 -6.04 8.79
CA VAL A 158 12.32 -6.22 8.89
C VAL A 158 12.82 -5.74 10.26
N PRO A 159 13.95 -6.25 10.79
CA PRO A 159 14.47 -5.88 12.11
C PRO A 159 14.72 -4.38 12.33
N SER A 160 15.01 -3.63 11.28
CA SER A 160 15.21 -2.18 11.35
C SER A 160 13.94 -1.36 11.06
N GLY A 161 12.82 -2.01 10.70
CA GLY A 161 11.57 -1.37 10.30
C GLY A 161 10.50 -1.43 11.40
N GLY A 162 9.29 -0.97 11.07
CA GLY A 162 8.13 -1.14 11.93
C GLY A 162 7.85 -2.62 12.25
N THR A 163 7.44 -2.92 13.49
CA THR A 163 7.14 -4.28 13.96
C THR A 163 5.65 -4.61 13.91
N SER A 164 4.82 -3.72 13.36
CA SER A 164 3.37 -3.88 13.27
C SER A 164 2.79 -3.19 12.05
N GLY A 165 1.67 -3.70 11.54
CA GLY A 165 0.95 -3.12 10.40
C GLY A 165 -0.50 -3.62 10.33
N THR A 166 -1.36 -2.89 9.64
CA THR A 166 -2.80 -3.19 9.58
C THR A 166 -3.19 -4.06 8.38
N PHE A 167 -4.26 -4.82 8.57
CA PHE A 167 -5.04 -5.54 7.56
C PHE A 167 -6.50 -5.15 7.67
N THR A 168 -7.19 -5.00 6.54
CA THR A 168 -8.59 -4.56 6.44
C THR A 168 -9.37 -5.53 5.57
N ALA A 169 -10.54 -5.97 6.03
CA ALA A 169 -11.45 -6.81 5.27
C ALA A 169 -12.44 -5.96 4.47
N SER A 170 -12.82 -6.45 3.30
CA SER A 170 -13.90 -5.91 2.45
C SER A 170 -14.73 -7.05 1.88
N GLY A 171 -15.95 -6.75 1.43
CA GLY A 171 -16.93 -7.75 1.00
C GLY A 171 -17.37 -8.71 2.11
N GLY A 172 -17.99 -9.81 1.74
CA GLY A 172 -18.53 -10.82 2.65
C GLY A 172 -19.65 -10.30 3.55
N THR A 173 -20.03 -11.11 4.53
CA THR A 173 -21.07 -10.79 5.51
C THR A 173 -20.45 -10.50 6.88
N ALA A 174 -20.44 -9.25 7.32
CA ALA A 174 -20.00 -8.90 8.67
C ALA A 174 -20.83 -9.63 9.76
N PRO A 175 -20.28 -9.89 10.97
CA PRO A 175 -18.95 -9.52 11.45
C PRO A 175 -17.79 -10.35 10.91
N TYR A 176 -16.58 -9.78 10.96
CA TYR A 176 -15.34 -10.43 10.59
C TYR A 176 -14.56 -10.90 11.82
N ALA A 177 -14.04 -12.12 11.76
CA ALA A 177 -13.15 -12.72 12.75
C ALA A 177 -11.80 -13.05 12.11
N TRP A 178 -10.72 -12.70 12.79
CA TRP A 178 -9.36 -12.79 12.26
C TRP A 178 -8.52 -13.80 13.06
N SER A 179 -7.55 -14.43 12.38
CA SER A 179 -6.56 -15.34 12.99
C SER A 179 -5.21 -15.28 12.27
N VAL A 180 -4.19 -15.87 12.88
CA VAL A 180 -2.86 -16.06 12.30
C VAL A 180 -2.49 -17.55 12.33
N SER A 181 -1.73 -18.02 11.35
CA SER A 181 -1.33 -19.43 11.28
C SER A 181 -0.29 -19.81 12.34
N ASN A 182 0.54 -18.88 12.80
CA ASN A 182 1.54 -19.12 13.83
C ASN A 182 1.72 -17.91 14.78
N ALA A 183 1.23 -18.02 16.02
CA ALA A 183 1.37 -16.99 17.05
C ALA A 183 2.83 -16.71 17.47
N GLY A 184 3.75 -17.65 17.22
CA GLY A 184 5.18 -17.50 17.47
C GLY A 184 5.88 -16.56 16.48
N LEU A 185 5.26 -16.24 15.33
CA LEU A 185 5.78 -15.29 14.33
C LEU A 185 5.13 -13.90 14.42
N GLY A 186 3.92 -13.83 14.99
CA GLY A 186 3.21 -12.59 15.23
C GLY A 186 1.79 -12.80 15.72
N THR A 187 1.15 -11.73 16.17
CA THR A 187 -0.21 -11.72 16.74
C THR A 187 -1.05 -10.62 16.09
N ILE A 188 -2.37 -10.72 16.20
CA ILE A 188 -3.31 -9.70 15.72
C ILE A 188 -4.14 -9.15 16.87
N SER A 189 -4.38 -7.85 16.88
CA SER A 189 -5.28 -7.19 17.82
C SER A 189 -5.94 -5.97 17.14
N PRO A 190 -7.27 -5.81 17.25
CA PRO A 190 -8.24 -6.79 17.77
C PRO A 190 -8.31 -8.06 16.90
N THR A 191 -9.05 -9.08 17.34
CA THR A 191 -9.34 -10.32 16.56
C THR A 191 -10.69 -10.26 15.84
N THR A 192 -11.41 -9.15 15.93
CA THR A 192 -12.69 -8.92 15.27
C THR A 192 -12.76 -7.50 14.72
N GLY A 193 -13.64 -7.30 13.74
CA GLY A 193 -13.87 -6.00 13.12
C GLY A 193 -13.28 -5.88 11.72
N ILE A 194 -13.50 -4.72 11.09
CA ILE A 194 -13.14 -4.48 9.69
C ILE A 194 -11.62 -4.37 9.53
N THR A 195 -10.93 -3.73 10.48
CA THR A 195 -9.47 -3.54 10.46
C THR A 195 -8.84 -4.13 11.71
N VAL A 196 -7.71 -4.83 11.55
CA VAL A 196 -6.89 -5.39 12.62
C VAL A 196 -5.43 -4.99 12.46
N THR A 197 -4.68 -4.94 13.55
CA THR A 197 -3.23 -4.72 13.52
C THR A 197 -2.50 -6.04 13.78
N TYR A 198 -1.69 -6.48 12.82
CA TYR A 198 -0.71 -7.53 12.99
C TYR A 198 0.58 -6.96 13.61
N THR A 199 1.14 -7.65 14.60
CA THR A 199 2.42 -7.33 15.24
C THR A 199 3.33 -8.55 15.19
N THR A 200 4.52 -8.43 14.59
CA THR A 200 5.51 -9.51 14.53
C THR A 200 6.18 -9.75 15.89
N THR A 201 6.59 -10.98 16.17
CA THR A 201 7.49 -11.32 17.29
C THR A 201 8.97 -11.10 16.97
N GLN A 202 9.27 -10.57 15.77
CA GLN A 202 10.61 -10.39 15.23
C GLN A 202 11.37 -11.70 14.99
N THR A 203 10.65 -12.81 14.86
CA THR A 203 11.20 -14.10 14.44
C THR A 203 11.12 -14.22 12.93
N MET A 204 12.25 -14.52 12.27
CA MET A 204 12.29 -14.74 10.81
C MET A 204 11.31 -15.82 10.38
N GLY A 205 10.46 -15.50 9.41
CA GLY A 205 9.47 -16.43 8.90
C GLY A 205 8.31 -15.76 8.19
N THR A 206 7.39 -16.61 7.73
CA THR A 206 6.17 -16.21 7.02
C THR A 206 4.97 -16.65 7.83
N ASN A 207 4.06 -15.72 8.11
CA ASN A 207 2.80 -15.96 8.81
C ASN A 207 1.63 -15.71 7.86
N THR A 208 0.57 -16.52 7.97
CA THR A 208 -0.65 -16.32 7.19
C THR A 208 -1.69 -15.67 8.08
N VAL A 209 -2.22 -14.54 7.67
CA VAL A 209 -3.35 -13.85 8.29
C VAL A 209 -4.62 -14.30 7.59
N THR A 210 -5.62 -14.74 8.33
CA THR A 210 -6.90 -15.21 7.79
C THR A 210 -8.04 -14.38 8.36
N VAL A 211 -8.97 -13.95 7.51
CA VAL A 211 -10.25 -13.39 7.92
C VAL A 211 -11.37 -14.37 7.56
N ARG A 212 -12.35 -14.51 8.44
CA ARG A 212 -13.59 -15.26 8.24
C ARG A 212 -14.78 -14.36 8.49
N ASP A 213 -15.76 -14.38 7.61
CA ASP A 213 -17.00 -13.64 7.76
C ASP A 213 -18.09 -14.47 8.47
N ALA A 214 -19.27 -13.88 8.71
CA ALA A 214 -20.39 -14.52 9.38
C ALA A 214 -21.10 -15.59 8.53
N ALA A 215 -21.01 -15.50 7.20
CA ALA A 215 -21.53 -16.49 6.26
C ALA A 215 -20.60 -17.72 6.13
N GLY A 216 -19.38 -17.61 6.65
CA GLY A 216 -18.37 -18.66 6.65
C GLY A 216 -17.33 -18.57 5.53
N ALA A 217 -17.37 -17.53 4.70
CA ALA A 217 -16.34 -17.26 3.70
C ALA A 217 -15.00 -16.91 4.38
N THR A 218 -13.89 -17.20 3.71
CA THR A 218 -12.54 -16.94 4.22
C THR A 218 -11.63 -16.32 3.17
N ALA A 219 -10.78 -15.38 3.58
CA ALA A 219 -9.70 -14.83 2.76
C ALA A 219 -8.37 -14.82 3.54
N THR A 220 -7.24 -14.78 2.82
CA THR A 220 -5.90 -14.85 3.41
C THR A 220 -4.98 -13.74 2.90
N ALA A 221 -4.04 -13.34 3.76
CA ALA A 221 -2.93 -12.45 3.46
C ALA A 221 -1.64 -12.97 4.08
N ILE A 222 -0.49 -12.51 3.59
CA ILE A 222 0.82 -12.99 4.02
C ILE A 222 1.60 -11.91 4.78
N ALA A 223 2.09 -12.22 5.97
CA ALA A 223 3.02 -11.38 6.72
C ALA A 223 4.41 -12.01 6.71
N TYR A 224 5.39 -11.33 6.13
CA TYR A 224 6.79 -11.74 6.11
C TYR A 224 7.58 -11.01 7.19
N TYR A 225 8.42 -11.71 7.93
CA TYR A 225 9.49 -11.09 8.72
C TYR A 225 10.84 -11.65 8.22
N GLN A 226 11.68 -10.79 7.66
CA GLN A 226 12.98 -11.16 7.06
C GLN A 226 14.11 -10.25 7.56
#